data_AF-A0A9P5NDN7-F1
#
_entry.id   AF-A0A9P5NDN7-F1
#
_cell.length_a   1.000
_cell.length_b   1.000
_cell.length_c   1.000
_cell.angle_alpha   90.00
_cell.angle_beta   90.00
_cell.angle_gamma   90.00
#
_symmetry.space_group_name_H-M   'P 1'
#
loop_
_entity.id
_entity.type
_entity.pdbx_description
1 polymer ?
#
loop_
_entity_poly.entity_id
_entity_poly.type
_entity_poly.pdbx_seq_one_letter_code
_entity_poly.pdbx_strand_id
1 'polypeptide(L)'
;MTETQMSTYWEYLKSWTEDLRVLIQKATIESMGIWCFIYMTFYAYLDLFILGGVSHLNAQEHAFSKLTCGAIKTAELAGAIFNHKNDKIGHYDIFCFWWWQHVGVPFTIPDVSNNQFQSFCDAAAALILYLDDFLAILESLHANKHNSTLNHMETNLKNALECSKTRSKLAVLAITTEAISYPYMKAICTSSDKNQNMLDLGPLHSKVYDHIQKIIADPNILIDADADYRTATLNGEEWENSAVVAKILELAPELPYFHELLVAFLSGALETWE
;
A
#
# COMPACT_ATOMS: atom_id res chain seq x y z
N MET A 1 6.56 32.73 -8.09
CA MET A 1 5.13 32.74 -8.51
C MET A 1 4.59 34.13 -8.22
N THR A 2 3.95 34.80 -9.17
CA THR A 2 3.43 36.16 -8.93
C THR A 2 2.08 36.10 -8.20
N GLU A 3 1.74 37.15 -7.46
CA GLU A 3 0.52 37.26 -6.65
C GLU A 3 -0.77 37.05 -7.47
N THR A 4 -0.72 37.40 -8.75
CA THR A 4 -1.79 37.17 -9.72
C THR A 4 -2.00 35.67 -10.02
N GLN A 5 -0.94 34.87 -10.06
CA GLN A 5 -1.02 33.42 -10.29
C GLN A 5 -1.56 32.67 -9.07
N MET A 6 -1.26 33.17 -7.86
CA MET A 6 -1.84 32.65 -6.61
C MET A 6 -3.34 32.89 -6.54
N SER A 7 -3.82 34.08 -6.93
CA SER A 7 -5.25 34.41 -6.92
C SER A 7 -6.07 33.53 -7.87
N THR A 8 -5.57 33.30 -9.10
CA THR A 8 -6.25 32.40 -10.05
C THR A 8 -6.24 30.94 -9.59
N TYR A 9 -5.17 30.52 -8.90
CA TYR A 9 -5.08 29.19 -8.29
C TYR A 9 -6.10 29.01 -7.15
N TRP A 10 -6.31 30.02 -6.30
CA TRP A 10 -7.29 29.96 -5.21
C TRP A 10 -8.75 30.01 -5.70
N GLU A 11 -9.07 30.77 -6.75
CA GLU A 11 -10.41 30.74 -7.35
C GLU A 11 -10.70 29.42 -8.09
N TYR A 12 -9.69 28.82 -8.72
CA TYR A 12 -9.80 27.51 -9.36
C TYR A 12 -10.06 26.38 -8.35
N LEU A 13 -9.40 26.42 -7.18
CA LEU A 13 -9.63 25.47 -6.08
C LEU A 13 -11.04 25.62 -5.47
N LYS A 14 -11.56 26.84 -5.34
CA LYS A 14 -12.93 27.10 -4.82
C LYS A 14 -14.04 26.65 -5.77
N SER A 15 -13.80 26.68 -7.09
CA SER A 15 -14.75 26.14 -8.07
C SER A 15 -14.87 24.62 -7.96
N TRP A 16 -13.78 23.93 -7.61
CA TRP A 16 -13.74 22.46 -7.52
C TRP A 16 -14.38 21.92 -6.24
N THR A 17 -14.26 22.62 -5.12
CA THR A 17 -14.93 22.22 -3.86
C THR A 17 -16.45 22.23 -3.97
N GLU A 18 -16.99 23.11 -4.82
CA GLU A 18 -18.44 23.28 -4.97
C GLU A 18 -19.05 22.28 -5.95
N ASP A 19 -18.32 21.88 -7.00
CA ASP A 19 -18.72 20.78 -7.89
C ASP A 19 -18.65 19.40 -7.18
N LEU A 20 -17.69 19.21 -6.28
CA LEU A 20 -17.59 18.01 -5.44
C LEU A 20 -18.73 17.93 -4.40
N ARG A 21 -19.15 19.05 -3.81
CA ARG A 21 -20.32 19.10 -2.90
C ARG A 21 -21.63 18.68 -3.58
N VAL A 22 -21.82 19.03 -4.85
CA VAL A 22 -23.02 18.66 -5.62
C VAL A 22 -23.02 17.17 -6.01
N LEU A 23 -21.84 16.56 -6.19
CA LEU A 23 -21.69 15.11 -6.40
C LEU A 23 -21.89 14.30 -5.11
N ILE A 24 -21.46 14.84 -3.96
CA ILE A 24 -21.63 14.23 -2.63
C ILE A 24 -23.11 14.18 -2.20
N GLN A 25 -23.94 15.13 -2.60
CA GLN A 25 -25.39 15.13 -2.29
C GLN A 25 -26.20 14.00 -2.98
N LYS A 26 -25.60 13.24 -3.90
CA LYS A 26 -26.29 12.15 -4.64
C LYS A 26 -25.89 10.73 -4.21
N ALA A 27 -24.97 10.55 -3.27
CA ALA A 27 -24.60 9.23 -2.77
C ALA A 27 -25.33 8.91 -1.46
N THR A 28 -26.09 7.81 -1.43
CA THR A 28 -26.85 7.34 -0.27
C THR A 28 -25.94 6.82 0.85
N ILE A 29 -26.38 7.05 2.09
CA ILE A 29 -25.64 7.09 3.37
C ILE A 29 -25.11 5.72 3.89
N GLU A 30 -25.25 4.61 3.16
CA GLU A 30 -25.05 3.26 3.75
C GLU A 30 -23.64 2.63 3.60
N SER A 31 -22.60 3.36 3.20
CA SER A 31 -21.26 2.74 3.02
C SER A 31 -20.03 3.56 3.46
N MET A 32 -20.21 4.62 4.26
CA MET A 32 -19.13 5.56 4.59
C MET A 32 -17.93 4.96 5.34
N GLY A 33 -18.10 3.87 6.11
CA GLY A 33 -17.00 3.24 6.87
C GLY A 33 -15.97 2.52 5.99
N ILE A 34 -16.41 1.91 4.89
CA ILE A 34 -15.53 1.22 3.93
C ILE A 34 -14.91 2.22 2.95
N TRP A 35 -15.63 3.30 2.65
CA TRP A 35 -15.14 4.34 1.74
C TRP A 35 -14.10 5.28 2.34
N CYS A 36 -14.07 5.54 3.66
CA CYS A 36 -13.00 6.36 4.27
C CYS A 36 -11.62 5.68 4.17
N PHE A 37 -11.55 4.36 4.33
CA PHE A 37 -10.28 3.62 4.16
C PHE A 37 -9.92 3.36 2.69
N ILE A 38 -10.91 3.22 1.80
CA ILE A 38 -10.67 3.27 0.35
C ILE A 38 -10.12 4.66 -0.06
N TYR A 39 -10.61 5.74 0.55
CA TYR A 39 -10.13 7.12 0.36
C TYR A 39 -8.66 7.31 0.80
N MET A 40 -8.19 6.60 1.84
CA MET A 40 -6.77 6.61 2.25
C MET A 40 -5.84 6.14 1.13
N THR A 41 -6.25 5.18 0.31
CA THR A 41 -5.52 4.79 -0.92
C THR A 41 -5.85 5.67 -2.13
N PHE A 42 -7.04 6.26 -2.21
CA PHE A 42 -7.48 7.07 -3.35
C PHE A 42 -6.91 8.50 -3.34
N TYR A 43 -6.64 9.10 -2.17
CA TYR A 43 -5.97 10.41 -2.08
C TYR A 43 -4.44 10.31 -2.18
N ALA A 44 -3.84 9.21 -1.69
CA ALA A 44 -2.48 8.82 -2.08
C ALA A 44 -2.34 8.61 -3.61
N TYR A 45 -3.47 8.39 -4.29
CA TYR A 45 -3.58 8.32 -5.75
C TYR A 45 -3.72 9.70 -6.44
N LEU A 46 -4.12 10.76 -5.72
CA LEU A 46 -4.43 12.07 -6.32
C LEU A 46 -3.33 13.12 -6.08
N ASP A 47 -2.63 13.10 -4.95
CA ASP A 47 -1.54 14.06 -4.68
C ASP A 47 -0.23 13.75 -5.43
N LEU A 48 -0.15 12.60 -6.09
CA LEU A 48 0.92 12.31 -7.05
C LEU A 48 0.58 12.73 -8.50
N PHE A 49 -0.60 13.30 -8.78
CA PHE A 49 -1.13 13.38 -10.15
C PHE A 49 -1.11 14.76 -10.84
N ILE A 50 -0.73 15.89 -10.23
CA ILE A 50 -0.79 17.19 -10.96
C ILE A 50 0.47 18.05 -10.88
N LEU A 51 1.38 17.83 -11.85
CA LEU A 51 2.15 18.90 -12.49
C LEU A 51 2.22 18.62 -14.00
N GLY A 52 1.61 19.47 -14.82
CA GLY A 52 1.95 19.53 -16.26
C GLY A 52 0.82 19.99 -17.18
N GLY A 53 0.77 21.29 -17.48
CA GLY A 53 0.03 21.84 -18.62
C GLY A 53 0.85 21.79 -19.93
N VAL A 54 0.38 20.99 -20.88
CA VAL A 54 0.48 20.99 -22.36
C VAL A 54 1.61 21.79 -23.07
N SER A 55 2.58 21.10 -23.72
CA SER A 55 2.61 20.83 -25.19
C SER A 55 3.99 20.37 -25.73
N HIS A 56 3.95 19.30 -26.55
CA HIS A 56 4.92 18.81 -27.55
C HIS A 56 6.03 17.80 -27.19
N LEU A 57 6.10 17.24 -25.97
CA LEU A 57 6.94 16.06 -25.62
C LEU A 57 6.10 14.81 -25.24
N ASN A 58 4.90 14.72 -25.83
CA ASN A 58 3.73 14.05 -25.24
C ASN A 58 3.78 12.52 -25.06
N ALA A 59 4.70 11.76 -25.64
CA ALA A 59 4.68 10.30 -25.47
C ALA A 59 5.43 9.85 -24.22
N GLN A 60 6.60 10.43 -23.94
CA GLN A 60 7.43 10.08 -22.78
C GLN A 60 6.86 10.69 -21.49
N GLU A 61 6.39 11.93 -21.51
CA GLU A 61 5.79 12.59 -20.34
C GLU A 61 4.44 11.98 -19.97
N HIS A 62 3.63 11.61 -20.96
CA HIS A 62 2.40 10.85 -20.74
C HIS A 62 2.69 9.40 -20.32
N ALA A 63 3.76 8.78 -20.81
CA ALA A 63 4.22 7.51 -20.27
C ALA A 63 4.66 7.69 -18.81
N PHE A 64 5.38 8.75 -18.46
CA PHE A 64 5.82 9.04 -17.09
C PHE A 64 4.66 9.33 -16.14
N SER A 65 3.64 10.07 -16.57
CA SER A 65 2.42 10.32 -15.79
C SER A 65 1.49 9.12 -15.73
N LYS A 66 1.60 8.16 -16.67
CA LYS A 66 0.91 6.86 -16.64
C LYS A 66 1.73 5.73 -16.01
N LEU A 67 3.01 5.95 -15.70
CA LEU A 67 3.86 4.97 -15.03
C LEU A 67 3.38 4.86 -13.58
N THR A 68 2.44 3.95 -13.36
CA THR A 68 2.19 3.39 -12.05
C THR A 68 3.51 2.75 -11.60
N CYS A 69 4.11 3.29 -10.54
CA CYS A 69 5.42 2.83 -10.05
C CYS A 69 5.41 2.77 -8.52
N GLY A 70 6.32 1.95 -7.97
CA GLY A 70 6.42 1.73 -6.52
C GLY A 70 5.55 0.59 -6.02
N ALA A 71 5.38 0.54 -4.71
CA ALA A 71 4.91 -0.64 -3.97
C ALA A 71 3.57 -1.21 -4.46
N ILE A 72 2.56 -0.37 -4.70
CA ILE A 72 1.24 -0.82 -5.17
C ILE A 72 1.35 -1.49 -6.54
N LYS A 73 2.09 -0.89 -7.49
CA LYS A 73 2.27 -1.51 -8.80
C LYS A 73 3.08 -2.80 -8.71
N THR A 74 4.05 -2.86 -7.81
CA THR A 74 4.83 -4.08 -7.55
C THR A 74 3.92 -5.20 -7.05
N ALA A 75 3.04 -4.92 -6.09
CA ALA A 75 2.05 -5.87 -5.60
C ALA A 75 1.07 -6.31 -6.70
N GLU A 76 0.56 -5.37 -7.50
CA GLU A 76 -0.31 -5.66 -8.64
C GLU A 76 0.37 -6.58 -9.67
N LEU A 77 1.63 -6.30 -10.03
CA LEU A 77 2.40 -7.15 -10.93
C LEU A 77 2.62 -8.54 -10.34
N ALA A 78 2.95 -8.62 -9.06
CA ALA A 78 3.17 -9.90 -8.38
C ALA A 78 1.89 -10.75 -8.38
N GLY A 79 0.73 -10.16 -8.10
CA GLY A 79 -0.55 -10.87 -8.21
C GLY A 79 -0.90 -11.25 -9.65
N ALA A 80 -0.68 -10.36 -10.60
CA ALA A 80 -0.94 -10.64 -12.02
C ALA A 80 -0.04 -11.76 -12.58
N ILE A 81 1.15 -11.97 -12.01
CA ILE A 81 2.07 -13.03 -12.40
C ILE A 81 1.78 -14.32 -11.63
N PHE A 82 1.66 -14.26 -10.30
CA PHE A 82 1.64 -15.44 -9.43
C PHE A 82 0.25 -15.86 -8.95
N ASN A 83 -0.78 -15.03 -9.08
CA ASN A 83 -2.17 -15.36 -8.70
C ASN A 83 -3.17 -14.86 -9.76
N HIS A 84 -2.86 -15.16 -11.02
CA HIS A 84 -3.72 -14.84 -12.14
C HIS A 84 -4.85 -15.87 -12.27
N LYS A 85 -6.09 -15.41 -12.48
CA LYS A 85 -7.28 -16.28 -12.65
C LYS A 85 -7.19 -17.23 -13.86
N ASN A 86 -6.44 -16.84 -14.88
CA ASN A 86 -6.21 -17.65 -16.08
C ASN A 86 -4.85 -18.36 -15.97
N ASP A 87 -4.92 -19.67 -15.84
CA ASP A 87 -3.82 -20.64 -15.76
C ASP A 87 -2.88 -20.62 -16.97
N LYS A 88 -3.36 -20.16 -18.13
CA LYS A 88 -2.54 -20.05 -19.36
C LYS A 88 -1.71 -18.78 -19.43
N ILE A 89 -2.05 -17.76 -18.65
CA ILE A 89 -1.43 -16.43 -18.73
C ILE A 89 -0.47 -16.21 -17.55
N GLY A 90 -0.85 -16.63 -16.35
CA GLY A 90 -0.02 -16.51 -15.15
C GLY A 90 0.78 -17.77 -14.84
N HIS A 91 1.58 -17.67 -13.79
CA HIS A 91 2.44 -18.74 -13.27
C HIS A 91 1.90 -19.35 -11.97
N TYR A 92 0.60 -19.29 -11.69
CA TYR A 92 0.04 -19.70 -10.40
C TYR A 92 0.44 -21.13 -9.99
N ASP A 93 0.22 -22.12 -10.85
CA ASP A 93 0.53 -23.52 -10.53
C ASP A 93 2.04 -23.74 -10.39
N ILE A 94 2.83 -23.11 -11.27
CA ILE A 94 4.30 -23.18 -11.23
C ILE A 94 4.82 -22.55 -9.94
N PHE A 95 4.23 -21.42 -9.53
CA PHE A 95 4.55 -20.72 -8.30
C PHE A 95 4.25 -21.57 -7.07
N CYS A 96 3.02 -22.09 -6.96
CA CYS A 96 2.61 -22.92 -5.82
C CYS A 96 3.49 -24.18 -5.71
N PHE A 97 3.79 -24.82 -6.84
CA PHE A 97 4.66 -26.00 -6.87
C PHE A 97 6.11 -25.65 -6.47
N TRP A 98 6.67 -24.59 -7.03
CA TRP A 98 8.03 -24.13 -6.71
C TRP A 98 8.13 -23.78 -5.23
N TRP A 99 7.15 -23.05 -4.70
CA TRP A 99 7.11 -22.64 -3.30
C TRP A 99 7.04 -23.83 -2.35
N TRP A 100 6.14 -24.78 -2.63
CA TRP A 100 6.07 -26.02 -1.86
C TRP A 100 7.39 -26.79 -1.87
N GLN A 101 8.08 -26.85 -3.02
CA GLN A 101 9.34 -27.57 -3.16
C GLN A 101 10.51 -26.90 -2.41
N HIS A 102 10.56 -25.56 -2.35
CA HIS A 102 11.70 -24.82 -1.79
C HIS A 102 11.49 -24.34 -0.35
N VAL A 103 10.26 -23.93 -0.02
CA VAL A 103 9.89 -23.40 1.30
C VAL A 103 9.21 -24.46 2.17
N GLY A 104 8.56 -25.46 1.56
CA GLY A 104 7.97 -26.59 2.29
C GLY A 104 6.59 -26.33 2.91
N VAL A 105 5.97 -25.19 2.61
CA VAL A 105 4.61 -24.85 3.06
C VAL A 105 3.76 -24.38 1.88
N PRO A 106 2.44 -24.61 1.88
CA PRO A 106 1.59 -24.04 0.84
C PRO A 106 1.51 -22.53 0.99
N PHE A 107 1.66 -21.79 -0.10
CA PHE A 107 1.57 -20.34 -0.11
C PHE A 107 0.98 -19.85 -1.42
N THR A 108 0.19 -18.78 -1.33
CA THR A 108 -0.41 -18.10 -2.45
C THR A 108 -0.29 -16.60 -2.20
N ILE A 109 0.11 -15.84 -3.22
CA ILE A 109 0.17 -14.39 -3.07
C ILE A 109 -1.26 -13.83 -2.88
N PRO A 110 -1.46 -12.84 -1.99
CA PRO A 110 -2.76 -12.22 -1.77
C PRO A 110 -3.42 -11.76 -3.07
N ASP A 111 -4.75 -11.87 -3.11
CA ASP A 111 -5.55 -11.57 -4.31
C ASP A 111 -5.73 -10.06 -4.48
N VAL A 112 -4.71 -9.42 -5.05
CA VAL A 112 -4.72 -8.00 -5.46
C VAL A 112 -5.59 -7.71 -6.68
N SER A 113 -6.15 -8.75 -7.32
CA SER A 113 -7.00 -8.61 -8.53
C SER A 113 -8.46 -8.39 -8.19
N ASN A 114 -8.90 -8.88 -7.02
CA ASN A 114 -10.17 -8.50 -6.42
C ASN A 114 -9.88 -7.28 -5.54
N ASN A 115 -10.59 -6.15 -5.75
CA ASN A 115 -10.38 -4.80 -5.16
C ASN A 115 -10.45 -4.73 -3.60
N GLN A 116 -9.88 -5.67 -2.87
CA GLN A 116 -9.81 -5.69 -1.43
C GLN A 116 -8.60 -4.86 -1.00
N PHE A 117 -8.85 -3.75 -0.31
CA PHE A 117 -7.80 -2.83 0.16
C PHE A 117 -6.63 -3.57 0.85
N GLN A 118 -6.98 -4.50 1.74
CA GLN A 118 -6.04 -5.25 2.55
C GLN A 118 -5.10 -6.13 1.72
N SER A 119 -5.53 -6.62 0.55
CA SER A 119 -4.71 -7.55 -0.24
C SER A 119 -3.45 -6.92 -0.80
N PHE A 120 -3.44 -5.61 -1.06
CA PHE A 120 -2.22 -4.89 -1.46
C PHE A 120 -1.22 -4.78 -0.31
N CYS A 121 -1.71 -4.55 0.91
CA CYS A 121 -0.89 -4.50 2.11
C CYS A 121 -0.32 -5.88 2.46
N ASP A 122 -1.15 -6.92 2.39
CA ASP A 122 -0.73 -8.30 2.64
C ASP A 122 0.29 -8.75 1.58
N ALA A 123 0.09 -8.35 0.32
CA ALA A 123 1.05 -8.60 -0.74
C ALA A 123 2.37 -7.85 -0.48
N ALA A 124 2.31 -6.60 -0.02
CA ALA A 124 3.52 -5.85 0.35
C ALA A 124 4.29 -6.53 1.48
N ALA A 125 3.58 -7.01 2.52
CA ALA A 125 4.15 -7.77 3.62
C ALA A 125 4.81 -9.06 3.14
N ALA A 126 4.14 -9.83 2.28
CA ALA A 126 4.68 -11.06 1.71
C ALA A 126 5.93 -10.81 0.84
N LEU A 127 5.90 -9.78 -0.02
CA LEU A 127 7.02 -9.44 -0.91
C LEU A 127 8.27 -8.98 -0.16
N ILE A 128 8.11 -8.36 1.01
CA ILE A 128 9.24 -7.98 1.87
C ILE A 128 9.73 -9.18 2.68
N LEU A 129 8.83 -9.94 3.30
CA LEU A 129 9.19 -11.07 4.14
C LEU A 129 9.95 -12.15 3.36
N TYR A 130 9.48 -12.45 2.14
CA TYR A 130 10.01 -13.51 1.29
C TYR A 130 10.75 -12.97 0.06
N LEU A 131 11.39 -11.81 0.19
CA LEU A 131 12.04 -11.12 -0.91
C LEU A 131 12.98 -12.03 -1.71
N ASP A 132 13.81 -12.80 -1.01
CA ASP A 132 14.81 -13.68 -1.63
C ASP A 132 14.14 -14.85 -2.38
N ASP A 133 13.07 -15.42 -1.83
CA ASP A 133 12.29 -16.48 -2.48
C ASP A 133 11.61 -15.98 -3.76
N PHE A 134 11.06 -14.76 -3.73
CA PHE A 134 10.47 -14.12 -4.92
C PHE A 134 11.51 -13.83 -6.01
N LEU A 135 12.73 -13.44 -5.64
CA LEU A 135 13.82 -13.29 -6.60
C LEU A 135 14.27 -14.65 -7.16
N ALA A 136 14.40 -15.67 -6.31
CA ALA A 136 14.80 -17.01 -6.70
C ALA A 136 13.81 -17.67 -7.66
N ILE A 137 12.49 -17.50 -7.46
CA ILE A 137 11.52 -18.03 -8.42
C ILE A 137 11.58 -17.28 -9.76
N LEU A 138 11.78 -15.97 -9.77
CA LEU A 138 11.96 -15.21 -11.02
C LEU A 138 13.20 -15.69 -11.78
N GLU A 139 14.28 -16.03 -11.09
CA GLU A 139 15.46 -16.65 -11.68
C GLU A 139 15.18 -18.05 -12.23
N SER A 140 14.40 -18.86 -11.51
CA SER A 140 13.94 -20.17 -12.00
C SER A 140 13.08 -20.05 -13.26
N LEU A 141 12.15 -19.09 -13.31
CA LEU A 141 11.34 -18.80 -14.49
C LEU A 141 12.21 -18.36 -15.68
N HIS A 142 13.23 -17.55 -15.42
CA HIS A 142 14.20 -17.15 -16.41
C HIS A 142 14.98 -18.36 -16.97
N ALA A 143 15.49 -19.24 -16.10
CA ALA A 143 16.27 -20.40 -16.49
C ALA A 143 15.46 -21.45 -17.28
N ASN A 144 14.18 -21.64 -16.94
CA ASN A 144 13.33 -22.65 -17.56
C ASN A 144 12.73 -22.23 -18.92
N LYS A 145 12.88 -20.96 -19.32
CA LYS A 145 12.39 -20.47 -20.62
C LYS A 145 13.36 -20.82 -21.75
N HIS A 146 12.83 -21.23 -22.90
CA HIS A 146 13.60 -21.59 -24.10
C HIS A 146 14.58 -20.49 -24.55
N ASN A 147 14.17 -19.22 -24.47
CA ASN A 147 14.99 -18.07 -24.87
C ASN A 147 15.71 -17.42 -23.68
N SER A 148 15.61 -18.01 -22.48
CA SER A 148 16.14 -17.47 -21.21
C SER A 148 15.94 -15.97 -21.09
N THR A 149 14.69 -15.52 -21.26
CA THR A 149 14.34 -14.09 -21.24
C THR A 149 13.05 -13.95 -20.45
N LEU A 150 13.07 -13.07 -19.45
CA LEU A 150 11.87 -12.69 -18.72
C LEU A 150 10.97 -11.83 -19.62
N ASN A 151 9.66 -11.98 -19.48
CA ASN A 151 8.72 -11.07 -20.15
C ASN A 151 8.78 -9.68 -19.49
N HIS A 152 8.12 -8.70 -20.10
CA HIS A 152 8.13 -7.32 -19.59
C HIS A 152 7.59 -7.20 -18.16
N MET A 153 6.55 -7.97 -17.80
CA MET A 153 5.97 -7.91 -16.46
C MET A 153 6.89 -8.52 -15.41
N GLU A 154 7.47 -9.69 -15.69
CA GLU A 154 8.45 -10.37 -14.83
C GLU A 154 9.71 -9.52 -14.64
N THR A 155 10.21 -8.91 -15.71
CA THR A 155 11.37 -8.02 -15.65
C THR A 155 11.07 -6.78 -14.81
N ASN A 156 9.89 -6.18 -14.99
CA ASN A 156 9.46 -5.04 -14.19
C ASN A 156 9.30 -5.41 -12.71
N LEU A 157 8.75 -6.60 -12.42
CA LEU A 157 8.66 -7.10 -11.04
C LEU A 157 10.04 -7.31 -10.44
N LYS A 158 10.95 -8.00 -11.14
CA LYS A 158 12.33 -8.23 -10.67
C LYS A 158 13.04 -6.91 -10.37
N ASN A 159 13.02 -5.98 -11.31
CA ASN A 159 13.61 -4.66 -11.15
C ASN A 159 13.00 -3.89 -9.97
N ALA A 160 11.70 -4.03 -9.75
CA ALA A 160 11.02 -3.39 -8.63
C ALA A 160 11.41 -4.01 -7.28
N LEU A 161 11.55 -5.33 -7.20
CA LEU A 161 12.03 -6.04 -6.00
C LEU A 161 13.52 -5.81 -5.74
N GLU A 162 14.32 -5.55 -6.77
CA GLU A 162 15.74 -5.17 -6.63
C GLU A 162 15.92 -3.69 -6.23
N CYS A 163 14.90 -2.86 -6.46
CA CYS A 163 14.97 -1.42 -6.19
C CYS A 163 14.74 -1.10 -4.71
N SER A 164 15.78 -0.58 -4.04
CA SER A 164 15.72 -0.18 -2.63
C SER A 164 14.60 0.83 -2.32
N LYS A 165 14.35 1.79 -3.21
CA LYS A 165 13.26 2.78 -3.05
C LYS A 165 11.88 2.13 -3.06
N THR A 166 11.68 1.10 -3.88
CA THR A 166 10.42 0.36 -3.91
C THR A 166 10.26 -0.47 -2.65
N ARG A 167 11.35 -1.11 -2.17
CA ARG A 167 11.36 -1.82 -0.89
C ARG A 167 10.98 -0.92 0.28
N SER A 168 11.49 0.32 0.33
CA SER A 168 11.09 1.29 1.36
C SER A 168 9.57 1.50 1.36
N LYS A 169 8.96 1.67 0.18
CA LYS A 169 7.50 1.84 0.06
C LYS A 169 6.73 0.58 0.45
N LEU A 170 7.21 -0.61 0.09
CA LEU A 170 6.59 -1.87 0.48
C LEU A 170 6.65 -2.06 2.00
N ALA A 171 7.80 -1.76 2.61
CA ALA A 171 7.99 -1.81 4.05
C ALA A 171 7.06 -0.83 4.79
N VAL A 172 6.89 0.40 4.28
CA VAL A 172 5.95 1.38 4.86
C VAL A 172 4.51 0.84 4.81
N LEU A 173 4.06 0.27 3.68
CA LEU A 173 2.72 -0.33 3.60
C LEU A 173 2.55 -1.49 4.58
N ALA A 174 3.53 -2.39 4.65
CA ALA A 174 3.47 -3.55 5.52
C ALA A 174 3.45 -3.17 7.01
N ILE A 175 4.37 -2.29 7.45
CA ILE A 175 4.48 -1.92 8.86
C ILE A 175 3.30 -1.09 9.36
N THR A 176 2.76 -0.21 8.51
CA THR A 176 1.54 0.56 8.85
C THR A 176 0.31 -0.34 8.91
N THR A 177 0.30 -1.43 8.15
CA THR A 177 -0.77 -2.42 8.18
C THR A 177 -0.77 -3.21 9.49
N GLU A 178 0.41 -3.66 9.92
CA GLU A 178 0.61 -4.30 11.23
C GLU A 178 0.21 -3.39 12.39
N ALA A 179 0.60 -2.11 12.33
CA ALA A 179 0.36 -1.16 13.42
C ALA A 179 -1.08 -0.62 13.48
N ILE A 180 -1.75 -0.46 12.33
CA ILE A 180 -3.00 0.31 12.23
C ILE A 180 -4.09 -0.51 11.58
N SER A 181 -3.89 -0.96 10.33
CA SER A 181 -4.95 -1.56 9.52
C SER A 181 -5.50 -2.86 10.14
N TYR A 182 -4.65 -3.80 10.57
CA TYR A 182 -5.12 -5.04 11.19
C TYR A 182 -5.86 -4.77 12.52
N PRO A 183 -5.30 -4.01 13.48
CA PRO A 183 -6.04 -3.61 14.69
C PRO A 183 -7.37 -2.93 14.40
N TYR A 184 -7.41 -2.05 13.39
CA TYR A 184 -8.63 -1.35 12.98
C TYR A 184 -9.68 -2.31 12.44
N MET A 185 -9.29 -3.18 11.50
CA MET A 185 -10.19 -4.18 10.92
C MET A 185 -10.71 -5.15 11.98
N LYS A 186 -9.84 -5.58 12.91
CA LYS A 186 -10.23 -6.40 14.06
C LYS A 186 -11.28 -5.70 14.94
N ALA A 187 -11.11 -4.40 15.20
CA ALA A 187 -12.07 -3.60 15.95
C ALA A 187 -13.42 -3.47 15.21
N ILE A 188 -13.42 -3.27 13.89
CA ILE A 188 -14.64 -3.24 13.08
C ILE A 188 -15.35 -4.58 13.12
N CYS A 189 -14.65 -5.68 12.85
CA CYS A 189 -15.23 -7.03 12.85
C CYS A 189 -15.84 -7.36 14.22
N THR A 190 -15.12 -7.05 15.30
CA THR A 190 -15.61 -7.24 16.68
C THR A 190 -16.85 -6.39 16.98
N SER A 191 -16.91 -5.16 16.44
CA SER A 191 -18.07 -4.28 16.60
C SER A 191 -19.29 -4.84 15.84
N SER A 192 -19.06 -5.37 14.63
CA SER A 192 -20.09 -6.05 13.83
C SER A 192 -20.63 -7.29 14.54
N ASP A 193 -19.78 -8.13 15.11
CA ASP A 193 -20.19 -9.32 15.87
C ASP A 193 -21.04 -8.97 17.10
N LYS A 194 -20.80 -7.79 17.67
CA LYS A 194 -21.57 -7.24 18.79
C LYS A 194 -22.83 -6.48 18.37
N ASN A 195 -23.16 -6.44 17.07
CA ASN A 195 -24.24 -5.64 16.50
C ASN A 195 -24.17 -4.15 16.91
N GLN A 196 -22.97 -3.62 17.11
CA GLN A 196 -22.78 -2.20 17.37
C GLN A 196 -23.09 -1.40 16.09
N ASN A 197 -23.80 -0.29 16.24
CA ASN A 197 -24.13 0.55 15.10
C ASN A 197 -22.85 1.15 14.50
N MET A 198 -22.74 1.13 13.17
CA MET A 198 -21.62 1.72 12.45
C MET A 198 -21.49 3.24 12.72
N LEU A 199 -22.60 3.91 13.04
CA LEU A 199 -22.60 5.33 13.43
C LEU A 199 -21.90 5.59 14.79
N ASP A 200 -21.74 4.55 15.61
CA ASP A 200 -21.09 4.64 16.92
C ASP A 200 -19.58 4.40 16.86
N LEU A 201 -18.98 4.37 15.65
CA LEU A 201 -17.54 4.17 15.45
C LEU A 201 -16.70 5.44 15.65
N GLY A 202 -17.32 6.60 15.91
CA GLY A 202 -16.60 7.86 16.14
C GLY A 202 -15.42 7.75 17.13
N PRO A 203 -15.56 7.11 18.30
CA PRO A 203 -14.45 6.92 19.23
C PRO A 203 -13.29 6.08 18.67
N LEU A 204 -13.58 5.09 17.80
CA LEU A 204 -12.55 4.30 17.12
C LEU A 204 -11.77 5.17 16.12
N HIS A 205 -12.47 6.02 15.37
CA HIS A 205 -11.85 6.93 14.40
C HIS A 205 -10.98 7.97 15.08
N SER A 206 -11.44 8.56 16.19
CA SER A 206 -10.61 9.46 17.01
C SER A 206 -9.35 8.75 17.53
N LYS A 207 -9.47 7.48 17.95
CA LYS A 207 -8.31 6.69 18.39
C LYS A 207 -7.31 6.46 17.26
N VAL A 208 -7.77 6.22 16.03
CA VAL A 208 -6.91 6.08 14.85
C VAL A 208 -6.19 7.40 14.57
N TYR A 209 -6.93 8.51 14.56
CA TYR A 209 -6.38 9.85 14.36
C TYR A 209 -5.26 10.16 15.37
N ASP A 210 -5.55 9.99 16.67
CA ASP A 210 -4.58 10.23 17.75
C ASP A 210 -3.34 9.32 17.62
N HIS A 211 -3.53 8.06 17.22
CA HIS A 211 -2.44 7.11 17.05
C HIS A 211 -1.55 7.46 15.86
N ILE A 212 -2.14 7.87 14.74
CA ILE A 212 -1.39 8.35 13.56
C ILE A 212 -0.59 9.60 13.93
N GLN A 213 -1.18 10.57 14.64
CA GLN A 213 -0.47 11.76 15.11
C GLN A 213 0.70 11.41 16.03
N LYS A 214 0.51 10.45 16.94
CA LYS A 214 1.56 9.95 17.82
C LYS A 214 2.73 9.37 17.04
N ILE A 215 2.48 8.54 16.02
CA ILE A 215 3.54 7.96 15.18
C ILE A 215 4.22 9.05 14.32
N ILE A 216 3.48 10.03 13.80
CA ILE A 216 4.08 11.15 13.04
C ILE A 216 5.03 11.97 13.93
N ALA A 217 4.64 12.21 15.19
CA ALA A 217 5.43 12.98 16.15
C ALA A 217 6.71 12.24 16.57
N ASP A 218 6.65 10.92 16.72
CA ASP A 218 7.79 10.06 17.02
C ASP A 218 7.72 8.73 16.25
N PRO A 219 8.27 8.69 15.02
CA PRO A 219 8.21 7.49 14.17
C PRO A 219 8.99 6.30 14.73
N ASN A 220 9.96 6.55 15.62
CA ASN A 220 10.77 5.50 16.24
C ASN A 220 9.93 4.54 17.08
N ILE A 221 8.74 4.96 17.54
CA ILE A 221 7.79 4.08 18.19
C ILE A 221 7.48 2.85 17.32
N LEU A 222 7.54 2.99 15.99
CA LEU A 222 7.26 1.91 15.05
C LEU A 222 8.52 1.29 14.43
N ILE A 223 9.59 2.07 14.22
CA ILE A 223 10.76 1.65 13.43
C ILE A 223 12.04 1.44 14.25
N ASP A 224 12.01 1.70 15.56
CA ASP A 224 13.15 1.43 16.42
C ASP A 224 13.38 -0.08 16.57
N ALA A 225 14.64 -0.49 16.79
CA ALA A 225 15.00 -1.90 16.92
C ALA A 225 14.30 -2.58 18.11
N ASP A 226 14.00 -1.79 19.16
CA ASP A 226 13.33 -2.21 20.38
C ASP A 226 11.85 -1.80 20.42
N ALA A 227 11.22 -1.54 19.26
CA ALA A 227 9.82 -1.13 19.16
C ALA A 227 8.88 -2.14 19.87
N ASP A 228 8.18 -1.66 20.92
CA ASP A 228 7.23 -2.46 21.69
C ASP A 228 5.84 -2.40 21.01
N TYR A 229 5.26 -3.58 20.72
CA TYR A 229 3.92 -3.68 20.14
C TYR A 229 2.88 -2.93 20.99
N ARG A 230 3.07 -2.86 22.32
CA ARG A 230 2.12 -2.22 23.24
C ARG A 230 1.93 -0.73 22.96
N THR A 231 2.97 -0.07 22.45
CA THR A 231 2.93 1.36 22.14
C THR A 231 2.77 1.62 20.65
N ALA A 232 3.19 0.67 19.81
CA ALA A 232 3.26 0.80 18.38
C ALA A 232 1.98 0.37 17.64
N THR A 233 1.25 -0.64 18.15
CA THR A 233 -0.06 -1.02 17.59
C THR A 233 -1.18 -0.15 18.14
N LEU A 234 -2.20 0.09 17.31
CA LEU A 234 -3.38 0.90 17.65
C LEU A 234 -4.16 0.34 18.86
N ASN A 235 -4.19 -0.98 19.01
CA ASN A 235 -4.88 -1.65 20.11
C ASN A 235 -3.96 -2.07 21.26
N GLY A 236 -2.64 -1.94 21.11
CA GLY A 236 -1.64 -2.40 22.08
C GLY A 236 -1.51 -3.93 22.16
N GLU A 237 -2.04 -4.64 21.15
CA GLU A 237 -1.88 -6.10 21.01
C GLU A 237 -0.65 -6.43 20.15
N GLU A 238 -0.27 -7.71 20.14
CA GLU A 238 0.83 -8.20 19.33
C GLU A 238 0.56 -8.03 17.83
N TRP A 239 1.65 -7.95 17.06
CA TRP A 239 1.62 -7.91 15.59
C TRP A 239 0.89 -9.13 15.03
N GLU A 240 0.11 -8.96 13.96
CA GLU A 240 -0.54 -10.07 13.28
C GLU A 240 0.52 -10.98 12.65
N ASN A 241 1.57 -10.37 12.08
CA ASN A 241 2.73 -11.08 11.58
C ASN A 241 4.04 -10.47 12.12
N SER A 242 4.49 -10.96 13.27
CA SER A 242 5.73 -10.51 13.90
C SER A 242 6.98 -10.76 13.05
N ALA A 243 6.96 -11.77 12.15
CA ALA A 243 8.08 -12.03 11.24
C ALA A 243 8.23 -10.93 10.17
N VAL A 244 7.11 -10.38 9.68
CA VAL A 244 7.12 -9.22 8.76
C VAL A 244 7.75 -8.02 9.44
N VAL A 245 7.32 -7.70 10.67
CA VAL A 245 7.88 -6.57 11.42
C VAL A 245 9.37 -6.76 11.67
N ALA A 246 9.77 -7.94 12.16
CA ALA A 246 11.19 -8.26 12.37
C ALA A 246 12.02 -8.09 11.09
N LYS A 247 11.51 -8.57 9.95
CA LYS A 247 12.21 -8.43 8.67
C LYS A 247 12.31 -6.98 8.20
N ILE A 248 11.28 -6.17 8.44
CA ILE A 248 11.30 -4.74 8.11
C ILE A 248 12.32 -4.00 8.98
N LEU A 249 12.38 -4.27 10.28
CA LEU A 249 13.34 -3.65 11.19
C LEU A 249 14.79 -4.06 10.85
N GLU A 250 15.01 -5.32 10.46
CA GLU A 250 16.29 -5.80 9.94
C GLU A 250 16.73 -5.02 8.68
N LEU A 251 15.79 -4.77 7.76
CA LEU A 251 16.06 -4.07 6.50
C LEU A 251 16.12 -2.54 6.66
N ALA A 252 15.49 -1.97 7.69
CA ALA A 252 15.32 -0.53 7.87
C ALA A 252 16.62 0.30 7.70
N PRO A 253 17.81 -0.13 8.18
CA PRO A 253 19.05 0.60 7.97
C PRO A 253 19.49 0.72 6.50
N GLU A 254 19.06 -0.21 5.64
CA GLU A 254 19.39 -0.25 4.21
C GLU A 254 18.33 0.43 3.34
N LEU A 255 17.15 0.71 3.90
CA LEU A 255 16.02 1.27 3.18
C LEU A 255 16.15 2.81 3.07
N PRO A 256 16.30 3.36 1.85
CA PRO A 256 16.47 4.80 1.68
C PRO A 256 15.21 5.56 2.11
N TYR A 257 15.41 6.63 2.87
CA TYR A 257 14.38 7.56 3.33
C TYR A 257 13.20 6.88 4.07
N PHE A 258 13.43 5.73 4.72
CA PHE A 258 12.35 4.94 5.30
C PHE A 258 11.56 5.71 6.37
N HIS A 259 12.27 6.43 7.25
CA HIS A 259 11.67 7.29 8.27
C HIS A 259 10.81 8.41 7.65
N GLU A 260 11.37 9.16 6.69
CA GLU A 260 10.68 10.27 6.04
C GLU A 260 9.49 9.80 5.20
N LEU A 261 9.60 8.64 4.55
CA LEU A 261 8.51 8.02 3.80
C LEU A 261 7.36 7.59 4.71
N LEU A 262 7.67 7.02 5.89
CA LEU A 262 6.65 6.65 6.87
C LEU A 262 5.88 7.88 7.35
N VAL A 263 6.59 8.95 7.72
CA VAL A 263 5.98 10.22 8.13
C VAL A 263 5.12 10.80 7.01
N ALA A 264 5.65 10.90 5.80
CA ALA A 264 4.92 11.45 4.66
C ALA A 264 3.65 10.65 4.34
N PHE A 265 3.74 9.31 4.38
CA PHE A 265 2.60 8.43 4.17
C PHE A 265 1.53 8.63 5.25
N LEU A 266 1.92 8.67 6.52
CA LEU A 266 0.99 8.85 7.63
C LEU A 266 0.38 10.25 7.68
N SER A 267 1.14 11.29 7.33
CA SER A 267 0.60 12.66 7.21
C SER A 267 -0.47 12.75 6.14
N GLY A 268 -0.23 12.19 4.94
CA GLY A 268 -1.24 12.14 3.89
C GLY A 268 -2.44 11.27 4.27
N ALA A 269 -2.24 10.20 5.03
CA ALA A 269 -3.33 9.41 5.59
C ALA A 269 -4.17 10.21 6.60
N LEU A 270 -3.53 10.98 7.49
CA LEU A 270 -4.18 11.75 8.55
C LEU A 270 -5.17 12.78 8.01
N GLU A 271 -4.86 13.43 6.88
CA GLU A 271 -5.75 14.40 6.21
C GLU A 271 -7.13 13.82 5.85
N THR A 272 -7.22 12.50 5.69
CA THR A 272 -8.50 11.83 5.37
C THR A 272 -9.38 11.54 6.61
N TRP A 273 -8.84 11.76 7.81
CA TRP A 273 -9.53 11.55 9.09
C TRP A 273 -10.04 12.84 9.74
N GLU A 274 -9.71 14.00 9.17
CA GLU A 274 -10.25 15.31 9.57
C GLU A 274 -11.68 15.54 9.04
#